data_AF-A0A351TP31-F1
#
_entry.id   AF-A0A351TP31-F1
#
_cell.length_a   1.000
_cell.length_b   1.000
_cell.length_c   1.000
_cell.angle_alpha   90.00
_cell.angle_beta   90.00
_cell.angle_gamma   90.00
#
_symmetry.space_group_name_H-M   'P 1'
#
loop_
_entity.id
_entity.type
_entity.pdbx_description
1 polymer ?
#
loop_
_entity_poly.entity_id
_entity_poly.type
_entity_poly.pdbx_seq_one_letter_code
_entity_poly.pdbx_strand_id
1 'polypeptide(L)'
;MADRYSNYRQYSDDELIDRLRRGEEAIMDYICDKYKNLVRSKAKSMFILGADSEDLIQEGMIGLFKAVRDYDMGRDASFVTFAELCINRQMYTAVQASRRQKHLPLNTYVPLYGEASGDDRDGVGAAEFLADRSELNPEEMFLDKERVAYLEKMIEEELSDFEKQVLDLYLTGMSYSQIARVLGRDEKSTDNALQRLKSKIRKML
;
A
#
# COMPACT_ATOMS: atom_id res chain seq x y z
N MET A 1 -8.20 -24.44 19.37
CA MET A 1 -8.00 -24.11 17.94
C MET A 1 -6.62 -24.61 17.45
N ALA A 2 -6.15 -25.79 17.86
CA ALA A 2 -4.75 -26.21 17.62
C ALA A 2 -4.58 -27.29 16.53
N ASP A 3 -5.68 -27.80 15.96
CA ASP A 3 -5.62 -29.10 15.25
C ASP A 3 -6.16 -29.11 13.81
N ARG A 4 -6.60 -27.97 13.26
CA ARG A 4 -7.20 -27.94 11.91
C ARG A 4 -6.19 -28.17 10.78
N TYR A 5 -4.91 -27.85 11.00
CA TYR A 5 -3.87 -27.83 9.96
C TYR A 5 -2.56 -28.50 10.37
N SER A 6 -2.58 -29.36 11.38
CA SER A 6 -1.39 -30.04 11.92
C SER A 6 -0.58 -30.75 10.82
N ASN A 7 -1.29 -31.35 9.84
CA ASN A 7 -0.69 -32.06 8.72
C ASN A 7 0.03 -31.17 7.69
N TYR A 8 -0.27 -29.86 7.63
CA TYR A 8 0.33 -28.96 6.64
C TYR A 8 1.66 -28.35 7.08
N ARG A 9 1.96 -28.36 8.40
CA ARG A 9 3.18 -27.73 8.97
C ARG A 9 4.49 -28.36 8.51
N GLN A 10 4.45 -29.60 8.04
CA GLN A 10 5.63 -30.35 7.60
C GLN A 10 6.05 -30.04 6.16
N TYR A 11 5.21 -29.36 5.38
CA TYR A 11 5.49 -29.03 3.99
C TYR A 11 6.03 -27.60 3.86
N SER A 12 6.92 -27.41 2.89
CA SER A 12 7.37 -26.09 2.46
C SER A 12 6.25 -25.31 1.77
N ASP A 13 6.41 -23.99 1.67
CA ASP A 13 5.42 -23.13 0.98
C ASP A 13 5.24 -23.55 -0.48
N ASP A 14 6.34 -23.91 -1.13
CA ASP A 14 6.38 -24.38 -2.51
C ASP A 14 5.55 -25.66 -2.70
N GLU A 15 5.73 -26.65 -1.83
CA GLU A 15 4.94 -27.90 -1.86
C GLU A 15 3.46 -27.64 -1.57
N LEU A 16 3.16 -26.75 -0.63
CA LEU A 16 1.78 -26.37 -0.31
C LEU A 16 1.10 -25.71 -1.51
N ILE A 17 1.78 -24.79 -2.19
CA ILE A 17 1.25 -24.10 -3.37
C ILE A 17 1.08 -25.06 -4.55
N ASP A 18 2.01 -26.01 -4.75
CA ASP A 18 1.84 -27.07 -5.76
C ASP A 18 0.61 -27.94 -5.48
N ARG A 19 0.41 -28.35 -4.23
CA ARG A 19 -0.78 -29.12 -3.83
C ARG A 19 -2.08 -28.33 -3.97
N LEU A 20 -2.06 -27.04 -3.65
CA LEU A 20 -3.19 -26.14 -3.86
C LEU A 20 -3.56 -26.09 -5.35
N ARG A 21 -2.58 -26.01 -6.25
CA ARG A 21 -2.80 -26.04 -7.71
C ARG A 21 -3.37 -27.37 -8.21
N ARG A 22 -3.11 -28.46 -7.50
CA ARG A 22 -3.70 -29.78 -7.76
C ARG A 22 -5.12 -29.95 -7.20
N GLY A 23 -5.68 -28.91 -6.58
CA GLY A 23 -7.08 -28.86 -6.14
C GLY A 23 -7.29 -28.95 -4.63
N GLU A 24 -6.24 -28.95 -3.81
CA GLU A 24 -6.38 -28.92 -2.35
C GLU A 24 -6.67 -27.51 -1.83
N GLU A 25 -7.91 -27.05 -1.98
CA GLU A 25 -8.33 -25.67 -1.67
C GLU A 25 -8.11 -25.26 -0.20
N ALA A 26 -8.19 -26.21 0.74
CA ALA A 26 -7.99 -25.94 2.18
C ALA A 26 -6.59 -25.40 2.51
N ILE A 27 -5.63 -25.57 1.59
CA ILE A 27 -4.28 -25.02 1.76
C ILE A 27 -4.29 -23.49 1.66
N MET A 28 -5.21 -22.87 0.91
CA MET A 28 -5.34 -21.41 0.85
C MET A 28 -5.58 -20.83 2.24
N ASP A 29 -6.58 -21.36 2.95
CA ASP A 29 -6.90 -20.95 4.32
C ASP A 29 -5.71 -21.14 5.27
N TYR A 30 -4.96 -22.24 5.11
CA TYR A 30 -3.78 -22.51 5.91
C TYR A 30 -2.66 -21.48 5.66
N ILE A 31 -2.35 -21.18 4.39
CA ILE A 31 -1.32 -20.19 4.05
C ILE A 31 -1.75 -18.80 4.54
N CYS A 32 -3.01 -18.41 4.32
CA CYS A 32 -3.55 -17.17 4.86
C CYS A 32 -3.41 -17.08 6.39
N ASP A 33 -3.71 -18.16 7.13
CA ASP A 33 -3.56 -18.19 8.58
C ASP A 33 -2.07 -18.15 9.02
N LYS A 34 -1.19 -18.86 8.29
CA LYS A 34 0.26 -18.88 8.53
C LYS A 34 0.89 -17.48 8.40
N TYR A 35 0.48 -16.70 7.40
CA TYR A 35 1.05 -15.38 7.10
C TYR A 35 0.25 -14.19 7.65
N LYS A 36 -0.90 -14.40 8.30
CA LYS A 36 -1.73 -13.29 8.85
C LYS A 36 -0.94 -12.34 9.76
N ASN A 37 0.00 -12.87 10.55
CA ASN A 37 0.79 -12.06 11.47
C ASN A 37 1.84 -11.20 10.75
N LEU A 38 2.36 -11.68 9.61
CA LEU A 38 3.19 -10.89 8.72
C LEU A 38 2.39 -9.71 8.18
N VAL A 39 1.18 -9.96 7.67
CA VAL A 39 0.26 -8.91 7.18
C VAL A 39 -0.01 -7.88 8.28
N ARG A 40 -0.40 -8.31 9.48
CA ARG A 40 -0.62 -7.42 10.64
C ARG A 40 0.61 -6.59 10.98
N SER A 41 1.80 -7.19 10.95
CA SER A 41 3.04 -6.47 11.21
C SER A 41 3.32 -5.39 10.16
N LYS A 42 3.09 -5.68 8.88
CA LYS A 42 3.27 -4.70 7.79
C LYS A 42 2.24 -3.58 7.88
N ALA A 43 0.97 -3.91 8.13
CA ALA A 43 -0.10 -2.94 8.36
C ALA A 43 0.26 -1.94 9.45
N LYS A 44 0.77 -2.44 10.59
CA LYS A 44 1.18 -1.60 11.72
C LYS A 44 2.32 -0.65 11.36
N SER A 45 3.27 -1.08 10.53
CA SER A 45 4.40 -0.24 10.08
C SER A 45 3.99 0.87 9.11
N MET A 46 2.87 0.69 8.42
CA MET A 46 2.31 1.63 7.45
C MET A 46 1.21 2.51 8.05
N PHE A 47 1.04 2.50 9.38
CA PHE A 47 0.07 3.33 10.07
C PHE A 47 0.39 4.81 9.85
N ILE A 48 -0.27 5.38 8.84
CA ILE A 48 -0.32 6.81 8.58
C ILE A 48 -1.43 7.36 9.46
N LEU A 49 -1.17 8.51 10.10
CA LEU A 49 -2.18 9.26 10.85
C LEU A 49 -3.52 9.30 10.06
N GLY A 50 -4.53 8.61 10.58
CA GLY A 50 -5.90 8.64 10.05
C GLY A 50 -6.30 7.54 9.06
N ALA A 51 -5.52 6.47 8.87
CA ALA A 51 -5.96 5.26 8.15
C ALA A 51 -6.47 4.18 9.13
N ASP A 52 -7.58 3.52 8.79
CA ASP A 52 -8.08 2.40 9.59
C ASP A 52 -7.15 1.20 9.43
N SER A 53 -6.62 0.72 10.56
CA SER A 53 -5.71 -0.43 10.57
C SER A 53 -6.39 -1.72 10.11
N GLU A 54 -7.71 -1.85 10.27
CA GLU A 54 -8.45 -3.03 9.83
C GLU A 54 -8.57 -3.08 8.31
N ASP A 55 -8.90 -1.96 7.66
CA ASP A 55 -8.93 -1.84 6.20
C ASP A 55 -7.58 -2.21 5.59
N LEU A 56 -6.50 -1.71 6.18
CA LEU A 56 -5.16 -1.99 5.68
C LEU A 56 -4.79 -3.47 5.84
N ILE A 57 -5.19 -4.11 6.94
CA ILE A 57 -5.02 -5.55 7.12
C ILE A 57 -5.79 -6.32 6.04
N GLN A 58 -7.05 -5.95 5.74
CA GLN A 58 -7.82 -6.61 4.68
C GLN A 58 -7.14 -6.48 3.32
N GLU A 59 -6.64 -5.29 2.99
CA GLU A 59 -5.90 -5.06 1.76
C GLU A 59 -4.62 -5.88 1.70
N GLY A 60 -3.86 -6.00 2.79
CA GLY A 60 -2.72 -6.92 2.81
C GLY A 60 -3.11 -8.38 2.68
N MET A 61 -4.24 -8.81 3.25
CA MET A 61 -4.75 -10.17 3.05
C MET A 61 -5.12 -10.42 1.58
N ILE A 62 -5.70 -9.43 0.89
CA ILE A 62 -5.94 -9.49 -0.57
C ILE A 62 -4.61 -9.62 -1.33
N GLY A 63 -3.59 -8.86 -0.93
CA GLY A 63 -2.24 -8.95 -1.50
C GLY A 63 -1.63 -10.35 -1.31
N LEU A 64 -1.75 -10.93 -0.11
CA LEU A 64 -1.33 -12.30 0.18
C LEU A 64 -2.07 -13.34 -0.66
N PHE A 65 -3.40 -13.20 -0.79
CA PHE A 65 -4.20 -14.10 -1.62
C PHE A 65 -3.75 -14.11 -3.09
N LYS A 66 -3.50 -12.91 -3.65
CA LYS A 66 -2.92 -12.78 -4.99
C LYS A 66 -1.55 -13.44 -5.08
N ALA A 67 -0.71 -13.28 -4.05
CA ALA A 67 0.60 -13.93 -4.02
C ALA A 67 0.49 -15.45 -4.10
N VAL A 68 -0.41 -16.08 -3.32
CA VAL A 68 -0.61 -17.54 -3.36
C VAL A 68 -1.03 -18.02 -4.75
N ARG A 69 -1.92 -17.26 -5.41
CA ARG A 69 -2.40 -17.59 -6.77
C ARG A 69 -1.31 -17.43 -7.83
N ASP A 70 -0.57 -16.33 -7.78
CA ASP A 70 0.29 -15.87 -8.87
C ASP A 70 1.78 -16.27 -8.68
N TYR A 71 2.14 -16.91 -7.55
CA TYR A 71 3.53 -17.26 -7.24
C TYR A 71 4.13 -18.26 -8.22
N ASP A 72 5.19 -17.87 -8.92
CA ASP A 72 5.91 -18.75 -9.84
C ASP A 72 7.13 -19.39 -9.14
N MET A 73 7.04 -20.70 -8.90
CA MET A 73 8.10 -21.52 -8.28
C MET A 73 9.38 -21.59 -9.13
N GLY A 74 9.31 -21.25 -10.42
CA GLY A 74 10.46 -21.25 -11.33
C GLY A 74 11.37 -20.03 -11.23
N ARG A 75 11.07 -19.05 -10.37
CA ARG A 75 11.86 -17.81 -10.21
C ARG A 75 12.78 -17.87 -8.98
N ASP A 76 13.84 -17.04 -8.96
CA ASP A 76 14.84 -16.98 -7.88
C ASP A 76 14.34 -16.45 -6.51
N ALA A 77 13.02 -16.27 -6.34
CA ALA A 77 12.43 -15.71 -5.14
C ALA A 77 11.63 -16.75 -4.35
N SER A 78 11.92 -16.89 -3.06
CA SER A 78 11.06 -17.66 -2.14
C SER A 78 9.65 -17.06 -2.09
N PHE A 79 8.65 -17.91 -1.85
CA PHE A 79 7.26 -17.49 -1.71
C PHE A 79 7.12 -16.34 -0.70
N VAL A 80 7.78 -16.42 0.46
CA VAL A 80 7.75 -15.36 1.48
C VAL A 80 8.14 -14.00 0.91
N THR A 81 9.18 -13.95 0.08
CA THR A 81 9.64 -12.70 -0.54
C THR A 81 8.58 -12.14 -1.50
N PHE A 82 7.96 -13.02 -2.28
CA PHE A 82 6.93 -12.63 -3.23
C PHE A 82 5.61 -12.23 -2.54
N ALA A 83 5.26 -12.91 -1.45
CA ALA A 83 4.12 -12.57 -0.61
C ALA A 83 4.29 -11.19 0.02
N GLU A 84 5.46 -10.89 0.61
CA GLU A 84 5.77 -9.56 1.14
C GLU A 84 5.60 -8.47 0.09
N LEU A 85 6.07 -8.71 -1.14
CA LEU A 85 5.89 -7.77 -2.26
C LEU A 85 4.41 -7.48 -2.52
N CYS A 86 3.60 -8.52 -2.69
CA CYS A 86 2.20 -8.36 -3.04
C CYS A 86 1.40 -7.71 -1.91
N ILE A 87 1.68 -8.08 -0.66
CA ILE A 87 1.10 -7.47 0.55
C ILE A 87 1.40 -5.98 0.58
N ASN A 88 2.69 -5.61 0.48
CA ASN A 88 3.11 -4.22 0.57
C ASN A 88 2.53 -3.35 -0.57
N ARG A 89 2.52 -3.86 -1.81
CA ARG A 89 1.93 -3.15 -2.96
C ARG A 89 0.44 -2.91 -2.81
N GLN A 90 -0.31 -3.92 -2.37
CA GLN A 90 -1.76 -3.82 -2.21
C GLN A 90 -2.11 -2.81 -1.10
N MET A 91 -1.43 -2.90 0.04
CA MET A 91 -1.57 -1.95 1.16
C MET A 91 -1.21 -0.52 0.74
N TYR A 92 -0.10 -0.33 0.05
CA TYR A 92 0.32 0.99 -0.43
C TYR A 92 -0.70 1.60 -1.38
N THR A 93 -1.21 0.82 -2.34
CA THR A 93 -2.25 1.26 -3.28
C THR A 93 -3.52 1.70 -2.54
N ALA A 94 -3.94 0.95 -1.52
CA ALA A 94 -5.10 1.28 -0.71
C ALA A 94 -4.92 2.58 0.07
N VAL A 95 -3.74 2.80 0.65
CA VAL A 95 -3.39 4.07 1.32
C VAL A 95 -3.49 5.24 0.35
N GLN A 96 -2.93 5.11 -0.85
CA GLN A 96 -2.98 6.17 -1.86
C GLN A 96 -4.41 6.47 -2.32
N ALA A 97 -5.22 5.43 -2.53
CA ALA A 97 -6.63 5.57 -2.89
C ALA A 97 -7.44 6.28 -1.79
N SER A 98 -7.24 5.90 -0.52
CA SER A 98 -7.90 6.52 0.63
C SER A 98 -7.55 8.01 0.78
N ARG A 99 -6.27 8.37 0.61
CA ARG A 99 -5.82 9.77 0.58
C ARG A 99 -6.54 10.55 -0.53
N ARG A 100 -6.57 10.01 -1.75
CA ARG A 100 -7.24 10.66 -2.89
C ARG A 100 -8.75 10.85 -2.66
N GLN A 101 -9.42 9.88 -2.04
CA GLN A 101 -10.85 9.98 -1.71
C GLN A 101 -11.13 11.02 -0.62
N LYS A 102 -10.30 11.13 0.43
CA LYS A 102 -10.41 12.24 1.41
C LYS A 102 -10.18 13.61 0.77
N HIS A 103 -9.38 13.68 -0.29
CA HIS A 103 -9.17 14.90 -1.08
C HIS A 103 -10.24 15.17 -2.17
N LEU A 104 -11.17 14.25 -2.41
CA LEU A 104 -12.22 14.43 -3.43
C LEU A 104 -13.33 15.40 -2.98
N PRO A 105 -13.85 15.37 -1.72
CA PRO A 105 -14.73 16.43 -1.21
C PRO A 105 -14.03 17.80 -1.12
N LEU A 106 -12.70 17.82 -0.94
CA LEU A 106 -11.90 19.05 -0.92
C LEU A 106 -11.74 19.71 -2.31
N ASN A 107 -12.01 18.97 -3.39
CA ASN A 107 -12.01 19.47 -4.77
C ASN A 107 -13.41 19.53 -5.39
N THR A 108 -14.43 19.00 -4.71
CA THR A 108 -15.82 19.05 -5.17
C THR A 108 -16.50 20.21 -4.46
N TYR A 109 -16.58 21.34 -5.15
CA TYR A 109 -17.25 22.54 -4.67
C TYR A 109 -18.72 22.21 -4.34
N VAL A 110 -19.09 22.23 -3.06
CA VAL A 110 -20.49 22.17 -2.62
C VAL A 110 -20.97 23.61 -2.40
N PRO A 111 -21.98 24.11 -3.12
CA PRO A 111 -22.51 25.45 -2.92
C PRO A 111 -23.04 25.62 -1.48
N LEU A 112 -22.58 26.67 -0.80
CA LEU A 112 -22.87 26.94 0.62
C LEU A 112 -24.29 27.49 0.89
N TYR A 113 -25.06 27.78 -0.17
CA TYR A 113 -26.41 28.33 -0.08
C TYR A 113 -27.31 27.64 -1.11
N GLY A 114 -27.84 26.48 -0.72
CA GLY A 114 -29.11 26.01 -1.27
C GLY A 114 -30.16 26.26 -0.19
N GLU A 115 -31.08 27.19 -0.45
CA GLU A 115 -32.18 27.50 0.45
C GLU A 115 -32.99 26.22 0.73
N ALA A 116 -32.80 25.64 1.92
CA ALA A 116 -33.65 24.58 2.43
C ALA A 116 -34.97 25.22 2.89
N SER A 117 -35.86 25.47 1.93
CA SER A 117 -37.28 25.62 2.21
C SER A 117 -37.84 24.23 2.50
N GLY A 118 -38.25 23.99 3.75
CA GLY A 118 -39.22 22.94 4.09
C GLY A 118 -38.66 21.70 4.80
N ASP A 119 -38.80 21.73 6.13
CA ASP A 119 -39.33 20.68 7.02
C ASP A 119 -38.71 19.25 7.06
N ASP A 120 -38.50 18.83 8.31
CA ASP A 120 -38.32 17.48 8.85
C ASP A 120 -37.00 16.66 8.64
N ARG A 121 -36.23 16.64 9.75
CA ARG A 121 -35.56 15.49 10.43
C ARG A 121 -34.15 15.02 10.00
N ASP A 122 -33.27 15.07 11.01
CA ASP A 122 -31.97 14.40 11.15
C ASP A 122 -30.87 14.69 10.11
N GLY A 123 -30.62 15.99 9.86
CA GLY A 123 -29.40 16.43 9.20
C GLY A 123 -28.38 16.96 10.22
N VAL A 124 -27.27 16.26 10.42
CA VAL A 124 -26.08 16.80 11.12
C VAL A 124 -25.71 18.11 10.43
N GLY A 125 -25.93 19.23 11.12
CA GLY A 125 -25.79 20.56 10.53
C GLY A 125 -24.35 20.81 10.11
N ALA A 126 -24.15 21.39 8.92
CA ALA A 126 -22.84 21.78 8.40
C ALA A 126 -22.00 22.64 9.37
N ALA A 127 -22.62 23.28 10.36
CA ALA A 127 -21.96 23.98 11.45
C ALA A 127 -21.06 23.08 12.32
N GLU A 128 -21.45 21.82 12.54
CA GLU A 128 -20.66 20.86 13.32
C GLU A 128 -19.46 20.34 12.52
N PHE A 129 -19.59 20.25 11.19
CA PHE A 129 -18.50 19.91 10.27
C PHE A 129 -17.49 21.05 10.04
N LEU A 130 -17.90 22.31 10.29
CA LEU A 130 -17.03 23.49 10.17
C LEU A 130 -16.19 23.73 11.43
N ALA A 131 -16.66 23.29 12.61
CA ALA A 131 -15.92 23.43 13.86
C ALA A 131 -14.64 22.58 13.90
N ASP A 132 -14.62 21.43 13.21
CA ASP A 132 -13.44 20.56 13.08
C ASP A 132 -12.42 21.07 12.03
N ARG A 133 -12.78 22.09 11.23
CA ARG A 133 -11.93 22.67 10.18
C ARG A 133 -11.15 23.91 10.61
N SER A 134 -11.32 24.40 11.83
CA SER A 134 -10.62 25.63 12.26
C SER A 134 -9.10 25.47 12.44
N GLU A 135 -8.55 24.26 12.30
CA GLU A 135 -7.12 23.99 12.45
C GLU A 135 -6.33 23.83 11.13
N LEU A 136 -6.97 23.87 9.95
CA LEU A 136 -6.25 23.75 8.67
C LEU A 136 -6.48 24.99 7.80
N ASN A 137 -5.46 25.83 7.71
CA ASN A 137 -5.48 27.08 6.93
C ASN A 137 -5.63 26.77 5.42
N PRO A 138 -6.62 27.34 4.71
CA PRO A 138 -6.79 27.16 3.26
C PRO A 138 -5.54 27.48 2.42
N GLU A 139 -4.73 28.42 2.88
CA GLU A 139 -3.46 28.80 2.24
C GLU A 139 -2.42 27.66 2.34
N GLU A 140 -2.32 27.03 3.51
CA GLU A 140 -1.40 25.91 3.76
C GLU A 140 -1.78 24.69 2.91
N MET A 141 -3.08 24.41 2.78
CA MET A 141 -3.58 23.36 1.91
C MET A 141 -3.34 23.63 0.42
N PHE A 142 -3.37 24.90 -0.01
CA PHE A 142 -3.09 25.27 -1.40
C PHE A 142 -1.59 25.14 -1.70
N LEU A 143 -0.73 25.61 -0.79
CA LEU A 143 0.72 25.49 -0.88
C LEU A 143 1.18 24.02 -0.89
N ASP A 144 0.55 23.16 -0.10
CA ASP A 144 0.86 21.72 -0.10
C ASP A 144 0.51 21.05 -1.43
N LYS A 145 -0.59 21.44 -2.08
CA LYS A 145 -0.95 20.92 -3.41
C LYS A 145 0.06 21.35 -4.47
N GLU A 146 0.50 22.60 -4.47
CA GLU A 146 1.54 23.08 -5.40
C GLU A 146 2.88 22.38 -5.16
N ARG A 147 3.25 22.15 -3.89
CA ARG A 147 4.49 21.45 -3.53
C ARG A 147 4.47 19.99 -4.01
N VAL A 148 3.35 19.29 -3.84
CA VAL A 148 3.20 17.91 -4.34
C VAL A 148 3.29 17.88 -5.86
N ALA A 149 2.57 18.75 -6.57
CA ALA A 149 2.62 18.81 -8.03
C ALA A 149 4.03 19.14 -8.57
N TYR A 150 4.74 20.04 -7.89
CA TYR A 150 6.13 20.35 -8.20
C TYR A 150 7.05 19.14 -7.99
N LEU A 151 6.91 18.42 -6.87
CA LEU A 151 7.67 17.21 -6.58
C LEU A 151 7.39 16.10 -7.60
N GLU A 152 6.12 15.88 -7.96
CA GLU A 152 5.73 14.90 -8.98
C GLU A 152 6.38 15.22 -10.34
N LYS A 153 6.37 16.49 -10.75
CA LYS A 153 7.02 16.93 -11.99
C LYS A 153 8.54 16.71 -11.94
N MET A 154 9.19 17.10 -10.84
CA MET A 154 10.64 16.91 -10.67
C MET A 154 11.03 15.44 -10.65
N ILE A 155 10.22 14.58 -10.03
CA ILE A 155 10.39 13.12 -10.06
C ILE A 155 10.31 12.62 -11.51
N GLU A 156 9.37 13.12 -12.30
CA GLU A 156 9.18 12.70 -13.68
C GLU A 156 10.34 13.12 -14.60
N GLU A 157 10.89 14.31 -14.40
CA GLU A 157 11.94 14.89 -15.25
C GLU A 157 13.35 14.43 -14.87
N GLU A 158 13.65 14.23 -13.58
CA GLU A 158 15.03 13.99 -13.13
C GLU A 158 15.37 12.52 -12.85
N LEU A 159 14.38 11.68 -12.53
CA LEU A 159 14.62 10.26 -12.28
C LEU A 159 14.54 9.47 -13.58
N SER A 160 15.48 8.55 -13.77
CA SER A 160 15.36 7.55 -14.83
C SER A 160 14.22 6.57 -14.56
N ASP A 161 13.70 5.90 -15.59
CA ASP A 161 12.65 4.89 -15.44
C ASP A 161 13.01 3.80 -14.41
N PHE A 162 14.29 3.41 -14.38
CA PHE A 162 14.78 2.45 -13.40
C PHE A 162 14.78 3.03 -11.97
N GLU A 163 15.16 4.29 -11.79
CA GLU A 163 15.09 4.97 -10.49
C GLU A 163 13.64 5.18 -10.03
N LYS A 164 12.70 5.44 -10.94
CA LYS A 164 11.26 5.50 -10.67
C LYS A 164 10.72 4.15 -10.19
N GLN A 165 11.09 3.06 -10.87
CA GLN A 165 10.75 1.69 -10.46
C GLN A 165 11.34 1.34 -9.08
N VAL A 166 12.60 1.72 -8.82
CA VAL A 166 13.24 1.52 -7.51
C VAL A 166 12.59 2.38 -6.43
N LEU A 167 12.23 3.63 -6.74
CA LEU A 167 11.52 4.53 -5.81
C LEU A 167 10.17 3.94 -5.41
N ASP A 168 9.36 3.53 -6.39
CA ASP A 168 8.03 2.96 -6.16
C ASP A 168 8.11 1.76 -5.20
N LEU A 169 9.01 0.81 -5.48
CA LEU A 169 9.18 -0.37 -4.62
C LEU A 169 9.80 -0.04 -3.27
N TYR A 170 10.73 0.92 -3.20
CA TYR A 170 11.31 1.38 -1.94
C TYR A 170 10.28 2.05 -1.04
N LEU A 171 9.34 2.82 -1.61
CA LEU A 171 8.23 3.45 -0.87
C LEU A 171 7.26 2.43 -0.28
N THR A 172 7.19 1.22 -0.85
CA THR A 172 6.44 0.11 -0.25
C THR A 172 7.16 -0.55 0.95
N GLY A 173 8.36 -0.09 1.31
CA GLY A 173 9.13 -0.58 2.45
C GLY A 173 10.05 -1.77 2.14
N MET A 174 10.32 -2.04 0.86
CA MET A 174 11.23 -3.13 0.45
C MET A 174 12.69 -2.75 0.64
N SER A 175 13.52 -3.74 0.99
CA SER A 175 14.97 -3.58 0.95
C SER A 175 15.48 -3.53 -0.50
N TYR A 176 16.66 -2.94 -0.72
CA TYR A 176 17.29 -2.92 -2.06
C TYR A 176 17.52 -4.34 -2.62
N SER A 177 17.81 -5.32 -1.76
CA SER A 177 17.97 -6.73 -2.17
C SER A 177 16.66 -7.35 -2.63
N GLN A 178 15.54 -7.04 -1.95
CA GLN A 178 14.21 -7.46 -2.39
C GLN A 178 13.82 -6.78 -3.71
N ILE A 179 14.09 -5.47 -3.84
CA ILE A 179 13.82 -4.72 -5.07
C ILE A 179 14.61 -5.30 -6.24
N ALA A 180 15.89 -5.63 -6.05
CA ALA A 180 16.74 -6.22 -7.07
C ALA A 180 16.15 -7.53 -7.61
N ARG A 181 15.75 -8.41 -6.69
CA ARG A 181 15.10 -9.68 -7.03
C ARG A 181 13.78 -9.49 -7.78
N VAL A 182 12.97 -8.51 -7.39
CA VAL A 182 11.68 -8.21 -8.04
C VAL A 182 11.84 -7.63 -9.43
N LEU A 183 12.86 -6.79 -9.63
CA LEU A 183 13.16 -6.18 -10.93
C LEU A 183 14.00 -7.10 -11.84
N GLY A 184 14.41 -8.28 -11.36
CA GLY A 184 15.31 -9.17 -12.09
C GLY A 184 16.67 -8.52 -12.36
N ARG A 185 17.14 -7.68 -11.44
CA ARG A 185 18.41 -6.95 -11.51
C ARG A 185 19.36 -7.40 -10.41
N ASP A 186 20.64 -7.09 -10.57
CA ASP A 186 21.63 -7.33 -9.52
C ASP A 186 21.47 -6.33 -8.35
N GLU A 187 21.82 -6.79 -7.14
CA GLU A 187 21.70 -5.98 -5.92
C GLU A 187 22.52 -4.70 -5.99
N LYS A 188 23.70 -4.74 -6.62
CA LYS A 188 24.59 -3.60 -6.77
C LYS A 188 24.00 -2.51 -7.66
N SER A 189 23.40 -2.89 -8.80
CA SER A 189 22.68 -1.96 -9.69
C SER A 189 21.52 -1.29 -8.97
N THR A 190 20.77 -2.06 -8.20
CA THR A 190 19.61 -1.57 -7.44
C THR A 190 20.03 -0.64 -6.30
N ASP A 191 21.09 -0.98 -5.56
CA ASP A 191 21.66 -0.10 -4.53
C ASP A 191 22.19 1.20 -5.15
N ASN A 192 22.92 1.13 -6.26
CA ASN A 192 23.39 2.32 -6.99
C ASN A 192 22.23 3.21 -7.43
N ALA A 193 21.13 2.63 -7.93
CA ALA A 193 19.94 3.37 -8.29
C ALA A 193 19.30 4.03 -7.07
N LEU A 194 19.19 3.32 -5.95
CA LEU A 194 18.66 3.86 -4.68
C LEU A 194 19.52 5.00 -4.13
N GLN A 195 20.84 4.92 -4.25
CA GLN A 195 21.76 5.99 -3.86
C GLN A 195 21.57 7.22 -4.75
N ARG A 196 21.57 7.05 -6.08
CA ARG A 196 21.34 8.16 -7.03
C ARG A 196 19.98 8.82 -6.82
N LEU A 197 18.94 8.02 -6.64
CA LEU A 197 17.59 8.45 -6.29
C LEU A 197 17.58 9.34 -5.04
N LYS A 198 18.15 8.85 -3.92
CA LYS A 198 18.23 9.61 -2.66
C LYS A 198 18.99 10.92 -2.82
N SER A 199 20.08 10.91 -3.59
CA SER A 199 20.86 12.11 -3.89
C SER A 199 20.09 13.12 -4.75
N LYS A 200 19.29 12.68 -5.72
CA LYS A 200 18.45 13.56 -6.54
C LYS A 200 17.32 14.17 -5.72
N ILE A 201 16.58 13.36 -4.96
CA ILE A 201 15.49 13.84 -4.09
C ILE A 201 16.00 14.85 -3.06
N ARG A 202 17.17 14.62 -2.45
CA ARG A 202 17.78 15.58 -1.51
C ARG A 202 18.13 16.94 -2.11
N LYS A 203 18.28 17.05 -3.44
CA LYS A 203 18.50 18.34 -4.12
C LYS A 203 17.20 19.06 -4.46
N MET A 204 16.08 18.32 -4.47
CA MET A 204 14.75 18.84 -4.80
C MET A 204 13.99 19.35 -3.57
N LEU A 205 14.36 18.87 -2.38
CA LEU A 205 13.90 19.31 -1.06
C LEU A 205 14.79 20.44 -0.55
#